data_AF-A0ABD2ITM3-F1
#
_entry.id   AF-A0ABD2ITM3-F1
#
_cell.length_a   1.000
_cell.length_b   1.000
_cell.length_c   1.000
_cell.angle_alpha   90.00
_cell.angle_beta   90.00
_cell.angle_gamma   90.00
#
_symmetry.space_group_name_H-M   'P 1'
#
loop_
_entity.id
_entity.type
_entity.pdbx_description
1 polymer ?
#
loop_
_entity_poly.entity_id
_entity_poly.type
_entity_poly.pdbx_seq_one_letter_code
_entity_poly.pdbx_strand_id
1 'polypeptide(L)'
;MLSEPKTESSSPIASPDNISQLCTPSNPSPPQGILSLPEFANSYQLDIISALRGNEHDFLANAAIADAIRAVQSDEDKMELIDFIASEEHGAIALTLENNACKMFNCSPSELPLVSSNYKTKKHFLSELCELFTTSLCQSIPTLFAMLYPLQHFNPNFQIRKIILRHFRDRVLIRLLANFEFGRELFKEDAQLERVLGHMFGLINIEFCDEIEGNKSFDRIYAKFLGNNEIKKEENQKMGSRKVGMTMVGENNERWQMDDEQRKPKALSNVDEKRMVALIESTKSANIGRKERARTMPTKSVSFWDDKI
;
A
#
# COMPACT_ATOMS: atom_id res chain seq x y z
N MET A 1 -59.49 50.77 19.65
CA MET A 1 -58.04 50.53 19.75
C MET A 1 -57.53 50.15 18.37
N LEU A 2 -56.79 51.05 17.72
CA LEU A 2 -55.63 50.79 16.85
C LEU A 2 -55.25 52.13 16.21
N SER A 3 -54.03 52.55 16.50
CA SER A 3 -53.52 53.90 16.34
C SER A 3 -53.00 54.20 14.93
N GLU A 4 -52.94 55.51 14.67
CA GLU A 4 -52.60 56.24 13.45
C GLU A 4 -51.15 56.08 12.92
N PRO A 5 -50.89 56.50 11.66
CA PRO A 5 -49.56 56.60 11.02
C PRO A 5 -48.98 58.02 11.05
N LYS A 6 -47.65 58.19 10.92
CA LYS A 6 -47.00 59.44 10.47
C LYS A 6 -45.68 59.21 9.71
N THR A 7 -45.58 59.93 8.60
CA THR A 7 -44.41 60.16 7.71
C THR A 7 -43.71 61.49 8.02
N GLU A 8 -42.60 61.75 7.30
CA GLU A 8 -41.73 62.95 7.22
C GLU A 8 -40.52 62.94 8.18
N SER A 9 -39.32 63.45 7.87
CA SER A 9 -38.58 63.87 6.67
C SER A 9 -37.26 64.48 7.21
N SER A 10 -36.09 64.21 6.61
CA SER A 10 -35.04 65.22 6.29
C SER A 10 -33.66 64.58 6.08
N SER A 11 -33.05 64.88 4.94
CA SER A 11 -31.59 64.86 4.73
C SER A 11 -31.02 66.25 5.11
N PRO A 12 -29.70 66.39 5.34
CA PRO A 12 -28.89 66.85 4.20
C PRO A 12 -27.43 66.32 4.15
N ILE A 13 -26.85 66.63 2.99
CA ILE A 13 -25.55 66.32 2.39
C ILE A 13 -24.35 66.88 3.19
N ALA A 14 -23.25 66.11 3.28
CA ALA A 14 -21.88 66.63 3.34
C ALA A 14 -20.86 65.61 2.78
N SER A 15 -19.83 66.15 2.15
CA SER A 15 -18.96 65.64 1.08
C SER A 15 -17.96 64.51 1.42
N PRO A 16 -17.32 63.92 0.38
CA PRO A 16 -16.29 62.88 0.50
C PRO A 16 -14.88 63.49 0.48
N ASP A 17 -14.05 63.18 1.47
CA ASP A 17 -12.62 63.51 1.43
C ASP A 17 -11.76 62.43 2.11
N ASN A 18 -10.95 61.77 1.28
CA ASN A 18 -9.61 61.19 1.51
C ASN A 18 -9.43 59.78 0.94
N ILE A 19 -9.29 59.74 -0.38
CA ILE A 19 -8.43 58.76 -1.04
C ILE A 19 -7.04 59.40 -1.08
N SER A 20 -6.12 58.89 -0.27
CA SER A 20 -4.67 58.73 -0.56
C SER A 20 -3.92 58.62 0.76
N GLN A 21 -3.55 57.40 1.17
CA GLN A 21 -2.30 57.19 1.89
C GLN A 21 -1.83 55.73 1.82
N LEU A 22 -0.73 55.57 1.10
CA LEU A 22 0.35 54.58 1.23
C LEU A 22 0.02 53.08 1.12
N CYS A 23 0.28 52.56 -0.08
CA CYS A 23 0.74 51.19 -0.27
C CYS A 23 2.06 50.97 0.50
N THR A 24 2.07 50.02 1.43
CA THR A 24 3.28 49.27 1.80
C THR A 24 3.06 47.82 1.38
N PRO A 25 4.03 47.15 0.74
CA PRO A 25 3.91 45.74 0.44
C PRO A 25 4.20 44.96 1.73
N SER A 26 3.17 44.67 2.51
CA SER A 26 3.26 43.66 3.56
C SER A 26 3.34 42.29 2.90
N ASN A 27 4.57 41.78 2.82
CA ASN A 27 4.85 40.38 2.56
C ASN A 27 4.08 39.54 3.60
N PRO A 28 3.11 38.68 3.21
CA PRO A 28 2.47 37.82 4.19
C PRO A 28 3.44 36.69 4.53
N SER A 29 4.14 36.83 5.65
CA SER A 29 4.73 35.70 6.35
C SER A 29 3.62 34.68 6.62
N PRO A 30 3.85 33.37 6.41
CA PRO A 30 2.84 32.36 6.71
C PRO A 30 2.48 32.44 8.20
N PRO A 31 1.20 32.24 8.58
CA PRO A 31 0.77 32.38 9.96
C PRO A 31 1.47 31.34 10.83
N GLN A 32 2.50 31.78 11.55
CA GLN A 32 3.10 31.02 12.65
C GLN A 32 2.09 31.04 13.79
N GLY A 33 1.43 29.91 14.05
CA GLY A 33 0.64 29.79 15.29
C GLY A 33 -0.51 28.80 15.33
N ILE A 34 -0.89 28.12 14.24
CA ILE A 34 -1.98 27.13 14.30
C ILE A 34 -1.49 25.72 14.71
N LEU A 35 -0.19 25.45 14.63
CA LEU A 35 0.37 24.10 14.80
C LEU A 35 0.94 23.81 16.20
N SER A 36 0.83 24.74 17.15
CA SER A 36 1.28 24.56 18.54
C SER A 36 0.16 24.16 19.51
N LEU A 37 -0.97 23.65 19.00
CA LEU A 37 -2.07 23.15 19.82
C LEU A 37 -1.91 21.62 20.03
N PRO A 38 -1.98 21.11 21.27
CA PRO A 38 -1.95 19.68 21.56
C PRO A 38 -3.04 18.86 20.82
N GLU A 39 -4.12 19.52 20.38
CA GLU A 39 -5.16 18.90 19.55
C GLU A 39 -4.67 18.47 18.15
N PHE A 40 -3.60 19.07 17.61
CA PHE A 40 -3.01 18.66 16.33
C PHE A 40 -2.03 17.49 16.43
N ALA A 41 -1.42 17.25 17.60
CA ALA A 41 -0.50 16.12 17.79
C ALA A 41 -1.20 14.76 17.61
N ASN A 42 -2.50 14.70 17.95
CA ASN A 42 -3.33 13.50 17.79
C ASN A 42 -3.96 13.37 16.39
N SER A 43 -3.97 14.43 15.57
CA SER A 43 -4.66 14.39 14.27
C SER A 43 -3.83 13.65 13.21
N TYR A 44 -2.54 13.97 13.08
CA TYR A 44 -1.71 13.33 12.06
C TYR A 44 -1.39 11.86 12.39
N GLN A 45 -1.41 11.44 13.66
CA GLN A 45 -1.28 10.02 14.03
C GLN A 45 -2.43 9.18 13.45
N LEU A 46 -3.66 9.72 13.49
CA LEU A 46 -4.83 9.08 12.89
C LEU A 46 -4.74 9.09 11.36
N ASP A 47 -4.22 10.16 10.75
CA ASP A 47 -3.99 10.22 9.30
C ASP A 47 -2.93 9.19 8.86
N ILE A 48 -1.86 9.02 9.64
CA ILE A 48 -0.84 7.98 9.39
C ILE A 48 -1.48 6.59 9.46
N ILE A 49 -2.30 6.31 10.48
CA ILE A 49 -3.03 5.04 10.59
C ILE A 49 -4.01 4.87 9.42
N SER A 50 -4.66 5.94 8.98
CA SER A 50 -5.56 5.95 7.83
C SER A 50 -4.82 5.58 6.54
N ALA A 51 -3.67 6.20 6.28
CA ALA A 51 -2.80 5.87 5.15
C ALA A 51 -2.30 4.41 5.21
N LEU A 52 -1.96 3.90 6.40
CA LEU A 52 -1.60 2.49 6.60
C LEU A 52 -2.75 1.51 6.31
N ARG A 53 -4.01 1.95 6.36
CA ARG A 53 -5.17 1.16 5.94
C ARG A 53 -5.41 1.17 4.44
N GLY A 54 -4.63 1.95 3.68
CA GLY A 54 -4.78 2.11 2.23
C GLY A 54 -5.77 3.20 1.84
N ASN A 55 -6.18 4.06 2.79
CA ASN A 55 -7.01 5.21 2.45
C ASN A 55 -6.20 6.23 1.65
N GLU A 56 -6.81 6.79 0.62
CA GLU A 56 -6.19 7.82 -0.20
C GLU A 56 -6.20 9.16 0.56
N HIS A 57 -5.06 9.85 0.53
CA HIS A 57 -4.92 11.21 1.01
C HIS A 57 -4.52 12.09 -0.16
N ASP A 58 -5.18 13.25 -0.28
CA ASP A 58 -4.81 14.21 -1.32
C ASP A 58 -3.43 14.82 -1.04
N PHE A 59 -2.87 15.44 -2.07
CA PHE A 59 -1.54 16.05 -2.00
C PHE A 59 -1.42 17.14 -0.92
N LEU A 60 -2.48 17.92 -0.71
CA LEU A 60 -2.48 19.03 0.24
C LEU A 60 -2.51 18.53 1.69
N ALA A 61 -3.29 17.49 1.97
CA ALA A 61 -3.32 16.82 3.26
C ALA A 61 -1.96 16.21 3.60
N ASN A 62 -1.34 15.51 2.64
CA ASN A 62 0.01 14.94 2.81
C ASN A 62 1.06 16.02 3.11
N ALA A 63 1.01 17.14 2.38
CA ALA A 63 1.90 18.28 2.60
C ALA A 63 1.69 18.93 3.97
N ALA A 64 0.43 19.13 4.38
CA ALA A 64 0.11 19.70 5.68
C ALA A 64 0.62 18.83 6.84
N ILE A 65 0.48 17.51 6.75
CA ILE A 65 1.03 16.57 7.74
C ILE A 65 2.55 16.65 7.76
N ALA A 66 3.21 16.64 6.61
CA ALA A 66 4.67 16.76 6.54
C ALA A 66 5.17 18.09 7.11
N ASP A 67 4.44 19.19 6.90
CA ASP A 67 4.78 20.50 7.47
C ASP A 67 4.59 20.53 8.98
N ALA A 68 3.52 19.90 9.49
CA ALA A 68 3.30 19.75 10.93
C ALA A 68 4.43 18.94 11.59
N ILE A 69 4.82 17.80 10.99
CA ILE A 69 5.93 16.98 11.47
C ILE A 69 7.25 17.76 11.42
N ARG A 70 7.50 18.55 10.38
CA ARG A 70 8.72 19.37 10.27
C ARG A 70 8.76 20.49 11.32
N ALA A 71 7.61 21.00 11.73
CA ALA A 71 7.51 22.05 12.75
C ALA A 71 7.82 21.54 14.17
N VAL A 72 7.83 20.22 14.40
CA VAL A 72 8.25 19.61 15.68
C VAL A 72 9.70 19.98 15.96
N GLN A 73 9.92 20.76 17.03
CA GLN A 73 11.24 21.30 17.37
C GLN A 73 12.09 20.30 18.16
N SER A 74 11.46 19.56 19.06
CA SER A 74 12.13 18.60 19.95
C SER A 74 12.52 17.36 19.16
N ASP A 75 13.80 16.99 19.23
CA ASP A 75 14.28 15.74 18.67
C ASP A 75 13.76 14.53 19.45
N GLU A 76 13.48 14.69 20.75
CA GLU A 76 12.82 13.67 21.57
C GLU A 76 11.41 13.37 21.04
N ASP A 77 10.62 14.40 20.74
CA ASP A 77 9.25 14.23 20.25
C ASP A 77 9.24 13.59 18.84
N LYS A 78 10.24 13.89 18.01
CA LYS A 78 10.42 13.20 16.71
C LYS A 78 10.78 11.73 16.90
N MET A 79 11.61 11.41 17.89
CA MET A 79 11.97 10.03 18.21
C MET A 79 10.78 9.27 18.81
N GLU A 80 9.98 9.90 19.67
CA GLU A 80 8.72 9.33 20.19
C GLU A 80 7.73 9.07 19.04
N LEU A 81 7.62 9.98 18.07
CA LEU A 81 6.80 9.76 16.89
C LEU A 81 7.33 8.61 16.02
N ILE A 82 8.64 8.48 15.85
CA ILE A 82 9.25 7.34 15.15
C ILE A 82 8.94 6.03 15.89
N ASP A 83 9.05 6.01 17.22
CA ASP A 83 8.73 4.83 18.04
C ASP A 83 7.26 4.45 17.92
N PHE A 84 6.34 5.42 18.03
CA PHE A 84 4.92 5.22 17.78
C PHE A 84 4.65 4.59 16.41
N ILE A 85 5.37 5.00 15.36
CA ILE A 85 5.14 4.50 14.00
C ILE A 85 5.75 3.10 13.80
N ALA A 86 7.00 2.91 14.26
CA ALA A 86 7.88 1.82 13.81
C ALA A 86 8.39 0.91 14.93
N SER A 87 7.90 1.05 16.17
CA SER A 87 8.16 0.08 17.24
C SER A 87 7.79 -1.33 16.79
N GLU A 88 8.65 -2.30 17.09
CA GLU A 88 8.57 -3.65 16.53
C GLU A 88 7.32 -4.42 16.99
N GLU A 89 6.87 -4.16 18.22
CA GLU A 89 5.74 -4.85 18.85
C GLU A 89 4.46 -4.03 18.86
N HIS A 90 4.58 -2.71 19.05
CA HIS A 90 3.44 -1.83 19.29
C HIS A 90 3.36 -0.65 18.31
N GLY A 91 4.24 -0.61 17.31
CA GLY A 91 4.23 0.42 16.29
C GLY A 91 2.96 0.37 15.46
N ALA A 92 2.48 1.55 15.06
CA ALA A 92 1.30 1.72 14.23
C ALA A 92 1.36 0.89 12.95
N ILE A 93 2.55 0.75 12.33
CA ILE A 93 2.75 -0.08 11.14
C ILE A 93 2.48 -1.55 11.44
N ALA A 94 3.12 -2.10 12.48
CA ALA A 94 2.99 -3.51 12.84
C ALA A 94 1.53 -3.88 13.13
N LEU A 95 0.87 -3.09 13.98
CA LEU A 95 -0.52 -3.32 14.38
C LEU A 95 -1.50 -3.12 13.23
N THR A 96 -1.30 -2.11 12.38
CA THR A 96 -2.23 -1.83 11.29
C THR A 96 -2.14 -2.88 10.18
N LEU A 97 -0.94 -3.34 9.82
CA LEU A 97 -0.77 -4.40 8.82
C LEU A 97 -1.40 -5.72 9.27
N GLU A 98 -1.18 -6.12 10.52
CA GLU A 98 -1.82 -7.32 11.08
C GLU A 98 -3.35 -7.17 11.10
N ASN A 99 -3.87 -6.02 11.55
CA ASN A 99 -5.31 -5.75 11.55
C ASN A 99 -5.92 -5.73 10.15
N ASN A 100 -5.21 -5.19 9.15
CA ASN A 100 -5.67 -5.19 7.75
C ASN A 100 -5.77 -6.63 7.23
N ALA A 101 -4.78 -7.48 7.54
CA ALA A 101 -4.85 -8.90 7.22
C ALA A 101 -6.04 -9.57 7.91
N CYS A 102 -6.18 -9.41 9.22
CA CYS A 102 -7.29 -9.97 9.98
C CYS A 102 -8.68 -9.58 9.43
N LYS A 103 -8.85 -8.31 9.03
CA LYS A 103 -10.08 -7.83 8.39
C LYS A 103 -10.30 -8.47 7.02
N MET A 104 -9.27 -8.52 6.18
CA MET A 104 -9.38 -9.09 4.84
C MET A 104 -9.72 -10.58 4.88
N PHE A 105 -9.11 -11.32 5.80
CA PHE A 105 -9.29 -12.76 5.96
C PHE A 105 -10.40 -13.15 6.94
N ASN A 106 -11.13 -12.17 7.50
CA ASN A 106 -12.16 -12.33 8.52
C ASN A 106 -11.74 -13.28 9.66
N CYS A 107 -10.60 -12.98 10.29
CA CYS A 107 -10.01 -13.78 11.35
C CYS A 107 -9.44 -12.90 12.47
N SER A 108 -9.13 -13.51 13.61
CA SER A 108 -8.35 -12.90 14.69
C SER A 108 -6.84 -13.09 14.48
N PRO A 109 -5.97 -12.30 15.16
CA PRO A 109 -4.53 -12.45 15.04
C PRO A 109 -4.03 -13.87 15.36
N SER A 110 -4.61 -14.57 16.32
CA SER A 110 -4.22 -15.96 16.66
C SER A 110 -4.58 -16.97 15.58
N GLU A 111 -5.55 -16.66 14.73
CA GLU A 111 -6.04 -17.54 13.67
C GLU A 111 -5.32 -17.36 12.33
N LEU A 112 -4.51 -16.29 12.17
CA LEU A 112 -3.76 -16.02 10.93
C LEU A 112 -3.03 -17.25 10.35
N PRO A 113 -2.35 -18.10 11.15
CA PRO A 113 -1.68 -19.30 10.63
C PRO A 113 -2.59 -20.41 10.10
N LEU A 114 -3.90 -20.33 10.38
CA LEU A 114 -4.90 -21.34 10.06
C LEU A 114 -5.81 -20.90 8.89
N VAL A 115 -5.76 -19.62 8.52
CA VAL A 115 -6.63 -19.01 7.50
C VAL A 115 -6.60 -19.78 6.18
N SER A 116 -5.42 -20.20 5.71
CA SER A 116 -5.27 -20.90 4.43
C SER A 116 -6.12 -22.17 4.33
N SER A 117 -6.41 -22.82 5.46
CA SER A 117 -7.18 -24.06 5.54
C SER A 117 -8.69 -23.83 5.50
N ASN A 118 -9.14 -22.61 5.82
CA ASN A 118 -10.55 -22.26 5.95
C ASN A 118 -11.16 -21.73 4.63
N TYR A 119 -10.33 -21.51 3.62
CA TYR A 119 -10.76 -20.93 2.35
C TYR A 119 -11.34 -21.97 1.39
N LYS A 120 -12.44 -21.59 0.72
CA LYS A 120 -13.10 -22.44 -0.30
C LYS A 120 -12.16 -22.84 -1.42
N THR A 121 -11.24 -21.95 -1.82
CA THR A 121 -10.22 -22.24 -2.83
C THR A 121 -8.89 -21.58 -2.44
N LYS A 122 -7.78 -22.29 -2.69
CA LYS A 122 -6.41 -21.76 -2.53
C LYS A 122 -6.18 -20.51 -3.40
N LYS A 123 -6.83 -20.43 -4.56
CA LYS A 123 -6.73 -19.29 -5.49
C LYS A 123 -7.30 -18.01 -4.87
N HIS A 124 -8.49 -18.10 -4.29
CA HIS A 124 -9.14 -16.95 -3.64
C HIS A 124 -8.27 -16.40 -2.50
N PHE A 125 -7.75 -17.30 -1.66
CA PHE A 125 -6.83 -16.94 -0.58
C PHE A 125 -5.58 -16.18 -1.09
N LEU A 126 -4.92 -16.70 -2.12
CA LEU A 126 -3.74 -16.03 -2.68
C LEU A 126 -4.07 -14.71 -3.38
N SER A 127 -5.26 -14.60 -3.97
CA SER A 127 -5.72 -13.35 -4.58
C SER A 127 -5.86 -12.24 -3.54
N GLU A 128 -6.49 -12.53 -2.39
CA GLU A 128 -6.61 -11.57 -1.29
C GLU A 128 -5.24 -11.23 -0.69
N LEU A 129 -4.34 -12.21 -0.53
CA LEU A 129 -2.97 -11.94 -0.09
C LEU A 129 -2.24 -10.97 -1.04
N CYS A 130 -2.41 -11.16 -2.35
CA CYS A 130 -1.84 -10.27 -3.35
C CYS A 130 -2.45 -8.86 -3.29
N GLU A 131 -3.76 -8.76 -3.07
CA GLU A 131 -4.45 -7.49 -2.91
C GLU A 131 -3.92 -6.74 -1.68
N LEU A 132 -3.80 -7.42 -0.53
CA LEU A 132 -3.24 -6.84 0.69
C LEU A 132 -1.82 -6.30 0.49
N PHE A 133 -0.96 -7.07 -0.18
CA PHE A 133 0.39 -6.63 -0.51
C PHE A 133 0.39 -5.43 -1.46
N THR A 134 -0.49 -5.45 -2.47
CA THR A 134 -0.63 -4.36 -3.44
C THR A 134 -1.08 -3.07 -2.76
N THR A 135 -2.07 -3.12 -1.88
CA THR A 135 -2.52 -1.98 -1.08
C THR A 135 -1.36 -1.40 -0.28
N SER A 136 -0.58 -2.27 0.37
CA SER A 136 0.59 -1.84 1.15
C SER A 136 1.64 -1.15 0.26
N LEU A 137 1.94 -1.71 -0.90
CA LEU A 137 2.98 -1.22 -1.80
C LEU A 137 2.57 0.02 -2.59
N CYS A 138 1.37 0.04 -3.16
CA CYS A 138 0.95 1.06 -4.11
C CYS A 138 0.16 2.20 -3.48
N GLN A 139 -0.40 2.02 -2.28
CA GLN A 139 -1.19 3.04 -1.59
C GLN A 139 -0.51 3.49 -0.30
N SER A 140 -0.27 2.57 0.64
CA SER A 140 0.25 2.93 1.95
C SER A 140 1.69 3.46 1.90
N ILE A 141 2.62 2.75 1.24
CA ILE A 141 4.02 3.18 1.16
C ILE A 141 4.18 4.56 0.52
N PRO A 142 3.61 4.87 -0.67
CA PRO A 142 3.78 6.18 -1.30
C PRO A 142 3.18 7.32 -0.48
N THR A 143 2.00 7.09 0.10
CA THR A 143 1.30 8.08 0.93
C THR A 143 2.10 8.39 2.19
N LEU A 144 2.56 7.35 2.90
CA LEU A 144 3.38 7.53 4.10
C LEU A 144 4.75 8.10 3.79
N PHE A 145 5.32 7.77 2.64
CA PHE A 145 6.57 8.39 2.20
C PHE A 145 6.40 9.91 2.05
N ALA A 146 5.28 10.35 1.45
CA ALA A 146 4.97 11.77 1.31
C ALA A 146 4.70 12.47 2.67
N MET A 147 3.99 11.81 3.59
CA MET A 147 3.71 12.37 4.91
C MET A 147 4.96 12.42 5.81
N LEU A 148 5.78 11.37 5.78
CA LEU A 148 6.82 11.10 6.80
C LEU A 148 8.25 11.44 6.33
N TYR A 149 8.43 12.00 5.14
CA TYR A 149 9.76 12.40 4.65
C TYR A 149 10.56 13.28 5.63
N PRO A 150 9.97 14.19 6.45
CA PRO A 150 10.74 14.97 7.41
C PRO A 150 11.41 14.09 8.49
N LEU A 151 10.75 13.01 8.91
CA LEU A 151 11.33 12.04 9.86
C LEU A 151 12.42 11.20 9.22
N GLN A 152 12.28 10.84 7.93
CA GLN A 152 13.34 10.12 7.21
C GLN A 152 14.59 10.98 7.03
N HIS A 153 14.40 12.29 6.81
CA HIS A 153 15.51 13.24 6.74
C HIS A 153 16.19 13.40 8.10
N PHE A 154 15.41 13.43 9.18
CA PHE A 154 15.90 13.50 10.55
C PHE A 154 16.65 12.22 10.98
N ASN A 155 16.11 11.04 10.67
CA ASN A 155 16.70 9.75 11.02
C ASN A 155 16.82 8.84 9.78
N PRO A 156 18.03 8.67 9.21
CA PRO A 156 18.26 7.83 8.03
C PRO A 156 17.94 6.34 8.22
N ASN A 157 17.84 5.87 9.47
CA ASN A 157 17.44 4.50 9.77
C ASN A 157 15.91 4.31 9.72
N PHE A 158 15.14 5.40 9.77
CA PHE A 158 13.69 5.38 9.64
C PHE A 158 13.27 5.24 8.17
N GLN A 159 13.45 4.04 7.62
CA GLN A 159 13.16 3.75 6.21
C GLN A 159 11.76 3.14 6.07
N ILE A 160 10.75 3.97 5.80
CA ILE A 160 9.33 3.59 5.87
C ILE A 160 9.00 2.35 5.02
N ARG A 161 9.53 2.28 3.79
CA ARG A 161 9.33 1.17 2.88
C ARG A 161 9.87 -0.12 3.48
N LYS A 162 11.10 -0.09 3.99
CA LYS A 162 11.76 -1.24 4.60
C LYS A 162 11.00 -1.69 5.86
N ILE A 163 10.56 -0.74 6.69
CA ILE A 163 9.79 -1.04 7.91
C ILE A 163 8.46 -1.72 7.58
N ILE A 164 7.69 -1.17 6.63
CA ILE A 164 6.41 -1.75 6.19
C ILE A 164 6.62 -3.15 5.60
N LEU A 165 7.59 -3.33 4.71
CA LEU A 165 7.86 -4.63 4.09
C LEU A 165 8.32 -5.67 5.13
N ARG A 166 9.08 -5.27 6.14
CA ARG A 166 9.53 -6.15 7.23
C ARG A 166 8.33 -6.63 8.04
N HIS A 167 7.48 -5.71 8.49
CA HIS A 167 6.28 -6.09 9.25
C HIS A 167 5.29 -6.88 8.41
N PHE A 168 5.13 -6.56 7.12
CA PHE A 168 4.34 -7.38 6.21
C PHE A 168 4.89 -8.81 6.11
N ARG A 169 6.21 -8.97 5.94
CA ARG A 169 6.87 -10.29 5.91
C ARG A 169 6.60 -11.06 7.21
N ASP A 170 6.89 -10.45 8.35
CA ASP A 170 6.99 -11.15 9.63
C ASP A 170 5.63 -11.35 10.31
N ARG A 171 4.79 -10.32 10.32
CA ARG A 171 3.50 -10.35 11.01
C ARG A 171 2.37 -10.90 10.16
N VAL A 172 2.48 -10.83 8.83
CA VAL A 172 1.39 -11.20 7.92
C VAL A 172 1.77 -12.40 7.06
N LEU A 173 2.75 -12.24 6.17
CA LEU A 173 3.04 -13.20 5.10
C LEU A 173 3.49 -14.56 5.63
N ILE A 174 4.49 -14.59 6.52
CA ILE A 174 5.02 -15.84 7.09
C ILE A 174 3.90 -16.60 7.81
N ARG A 175 3.04 -15.88 8.54
CA ARG A 175 1.96 -16.49 9.32
C ARG A 175 0.88 -17.05 8.41
N LEU A 176 0.33 -16.23 7.49
CA LEU A 176 -0.68 -16.68 6.54
C LEU A 176 -0.24 -17.88 5.69
N LEU A 177 1.05 -17.96 5.36
CA LEU A 177 1.60 -19.03 4.53
C LEU A 177 2.27 -20.17 5.31
N ALA A 178 2.24 -20.14 6.65
CA ALA A 178 2.94 -21.13 7.48
C ALA A 178 2.56 -22.58 7.11
N ASN A 179 1.26 -22.80 6.87
CA ASN A 179 0.67 -24.09 6.54
C ASN A 179 0.19 -24.17 5.08
N PHE A 180 0.55 -23.21 4.23
CA PHE A 180 0.13 -23.18 2.84
C PHE A 180 0.98 -24.10 1.97
N GLU A 181 0.32 -24.88 1.13
CA GLU A 181 0.96 -25.73 0.13
C GLU A 181 0.69 -25.19 -1.27
N PHE A 182 1.75 -24.72 -1.91
CA PHE A 182 1.73 -24.35 -3.32
C PHE A 182 1.56 -25.61 -4.17
N GLY A 183 0.43 -25.72 -4.88
CA GLY A 183 0.19 -26.77 -5.87
C GLY A 183 0.45 -26.25 -7.29
N ARG A 184 0.87 -27.14 -8.20
CA ARG A 184 1.22 -26.75 -9.59
C ARG A 184 -0.01 -26.37 -10.42
N GLU A 185 -1.14 -26.99 -10.14
CA GLU A 185 -2.44 -26.72 -10.74
C GLU A 185 -2.90 -25.29 -10.51
N LEU A 186 -2.51 -24.69 -9.38
CA LEU A 186 -2.93 -23.35 -8.97
C LEU A 186 -2.52 -22.26 -9.97
N PHE A 187 -1.36 -22.43 -10.60
CA PHE A 187 -0.77 -21.45 -11.51
C PHE A 187 -1.01 -21.76 -12.99
N LYS A 188 -1.46 -22.98 -13.32
CA LYS A 188 -1.85 -23.31 -14.70
C LYS A 188 -3.06 -22.50 -15.16
N GLU A 189 -3.97 -22.21 -14.24
CA GLU A 189 -5.20 -21.49 -14.51
C GLU A 189 -5.02 -19.97 -14.45
N ASP A 190 -3.96 -19.48 -13.81
CA ASP A 190 -3.75 -18.06 -13.56
C ASP A 190 -2.26 -17.68 -13.49
N ALA A 191 -1.67 -17.48 -14.67
CA ALA A 191 -0.28 -17.05 -14.79
C ALA A 191 -0.04 -15.63 -14.21
N GLN A 192 -1.09 -14.81 -14.11
CA GLN A 192 -0.96 -13.48 -13.50
C GLN A 192 -0.77 -13.59 -12.00
N LEU A 193 -1.53 -14.48 -11.34
CA LEU A 193 -1.36 -14.75 -9.91
C LEU A 193 0.07 -15.22 -9.59
N GLU A 194 0.64 -16.12 -10.41
CA GLU A 194 2.04 -16.57 -10.27
C GLU A 194 3.01 -15.39 -10.36
N ARG A 195 2.79 -14.49 -11.33
CA ARG A 195 3.64 -13.31 -11.55
C ARG A 195 3.57 -12.31 -10.39
N VAL A 196 2.38 -12.03 -9.87
CA VAL A 196 2.19 -11.09 -8.76
C VAL A 196 2.83 -11.64 -7.48
N LEU A 197 2.62 -12.92 -7.17
CA LEU A 197 3.27 -13.58 -6.03
C LEU A 197 4.79 -13.61 -6.20
N GLY A 198 5.28 -13.95 -7.40
CA GLY A 198 6.71 -13.94 -7.68
C GLY A 198 7.34 -12.56 -7.48
N HIS A 199 6.62 -11.50 -7.84
CA HIS A 199 7.05 -10.13 -7.59
C HIS A 199 7.02 -9.77 -6.10
N MET A 200 5.97 -10.15 -5.37
CA MET A 200 5.88 -9.96 -3.92
C MET A 200 7.05 -10.63 -3.19
N PHE A 201 7.28 -11.92 -3.44
CA PHE A 201 8.41 -12.64 -2.84
C PHE A 201 9.75 -12.06 -3.29
N GLY A 202 9.91 -11.76 -4.58
CA GLY A 202 11.15 -11.21 -5.12
C GLY A 202 11.51 -9.86 -4.49
N LEU A 203 10.54 -8.95 -4.35
CA LEU A 203 10.75 -7.66 -3.70
C LEU A 203 11.17 -7.82 -2.24
N ILE A 204 10.45 -8.63 -1.47
CA ILE A 204 10.78 -8.87 -0.05
C ILE A 204 12.18 -9.50 0.06
N ASN A 205 12.48 -10.49 -0.79
CA ASN A 205 13.78 -11.14 -0.78
C ASN A 205 14.93 -10.17 -1.11
N ILE A 206 14.75 -9.28 -2.09
CA ILE A 206 15.76 -8.28 -2.44
C ILE A 206 15.96 -7.26 -1.31
N GLU A 207 14.86 -6.78 -0.71
CA GLU A 207 14.89 -5.76 0.34
C GLU A 207 15.62 -6.26 1.61
N PHE A 208 15.61 -7.58 1.86
CA PHE A 208 16.16 -8.21 3.06
C PHE A 208 17.25 -9.25 2.78
N CYS A 209 17.87 -9.24 1.60
CA CYS A 209 18.89 -10.23 1.23
C CYS A 209 20.11 -10.26 2.16
N ASP A 210 20.40 -9.14 2.83
CA ASP A 210 21.53 -9.01 3.75
C ASP A 210 21.19 -9.41 5.21
N GLU A 211 19.92 -9.73 5.52
CA GLU A 211 19.47 -10.08 6.88
C GLU A 211 19.55 -11.60 7.14
N ILE A 212 20.68 -12.07 7.65
CA ILE A 212 21.00 -13.51 7.81
C ILE A 212 20.11 -14.23 8.84
N GLU A 213 19.71 -13.57 9.93
CA GLU A 213 19.09 -14.24 11.08
C GLU A 213 17.55 -14.21 11.08
N GLY A 214 16.92 -13.24 10.39
CA GLY A 214 15.47 -13.04 10.41
C GLY A 214 14.68 -13.81 9.36
N ASN A 215 15.33 -14.40 8.35
CA ASN A 215 14.64 -14.77 7.10
C ASN A 215 14.32 -16.26 6.91
N LYS A 216 14.77 -17.16 7.81
CA LYS A 216 14.67 -18.63 7.57
C LYS A 216 13.25 -19.14 7.26
N SER A 217 12.25 -18.62 7.97
CA SER A 217 10.85 -19.00 7.74
C SER A 217 10.35 -18.50 6.39
N PHE A 218 10.71 -17.27 6.03
CA PHE A 218 10.41 -16.69 4.72
C PHE A 218 11.13 -17.46 3.60
N ASP A 219 12.43 -17.73 3.75
CA ASP A 219 13.24 -18.47 2.76
C ASP A 219 12.66 -19.85 2.49
N ARG A 220 12.18 -20.54 3.55
CA ARG A 220 11.50 -21.83 3.40
C ARG A 220 10.20 -21.71 2.59
N ILE A 221 9.39 -20.68 2.85
CA ILE A 221 8.15 -20.43 2.10
C ILE A 221 8.47 -20.05 0.65
N TYR A 222 9.46 -19.20 0.44
CA TYR A 222 9.88 -18.77 -0.88
C TYR A 222 10.47 -19.93 -1.71
N ALA A 223 11.29 -20.79 -1.09
CA ALA A 223 11.80 -22.00 -1.72
C ALA A 223 10.66 -22.97 -2.11
N LYS A 224 9.62 -23.11 -1.28
CA LYS A 224 8.42 -23.90 -1.66
C LYS A 224 7.70 -23.29 -2.87
N PHE A 225 7.61 -21.97 -2.95
CA PHE A 225 7.05 -21.28 -4.10
C PHE A 225 7.91 -21.51 -5.36
N LEU A 226 9.23 -21.41 -5.27
CA LEU A 226 10.17 -21.62 -6.37
C LEU A 226 10.32 -23.10 -6.80
N GLY A 227 10.24 -24.05 -5.87
CA GLY A 227 10.34 -25.49 -6.18
C GLY A 227 9.23 -25.99 -7.10
N ASN A 228 8.10 -25.29 -7.16
CA ASN A 228 7.08 -25.52 -8.19
C ASN A 228 7.43 -24.94 -9.56
N ASN A 229 8.38 -24.00 -9.62
CA ASN A 229 8.81 -23.31 -10.84
C ASN A 229 10.09 -23.90 -11.45
N GLU A 230 10.99 -24.49 -10.66
CA GLU A 230 12.24 -25.08 -11.19
C GLU A 230 12.01 -26.36 -12.01
N ILE A 231 11.02 -27.18 -11.64
CA ILE A 231 10.64 -28.37 -12.43
C ILE A 231 10.17 -27.98 -13.85
N LYS A 232 9.62 -26.78 -14.04
CA LYS A 232 9.22 -26.26 -15.37
C LYS A 232 10.42 -26.04 -16.30
N LYS A 233 11.63 -25.78 -15.78
CA LYS A 233 12.84 -25.64 -16.61
C LYS A 233 13.33 -26.99 -17.11
N GLU A 234 13.26 -28.04 -16.29
CA GLU A 234 13.68 -29.39 -16.69
C GLU A 234 12.72 -30.07 -17.67
N GLU A 235 11.40 -29.93 -17.51
CA GLU A 235 10.42 -30.51 -18.44
C GLU A 235 10.46 -29.85 -19.83
N ASN A 236 10.66 -28.52 -19.89
CA ASN A 236 10.83 -27.82 -21.16
C ASN A 236 12.20 -28.10 -21.82
N GLN A 237 13.26 -28.36 -21.04
CA GLN A 237 14.54 -28.83 -21.59
C GLN A 237 14.48 -30.28 -22.12
N LYS A 238 13.69 -31.17 -21.48
CA LYS A 238 13.49 -32.55 -21.95
C LYS A 238 12.68 -32.66 -23.24
N MET A 239 11.80 -31.70 -23.53
CA MET A 239 11.02 -31.66 -24.78
C MET A 239 11.74 -30.93 -25.94
N GLY A 240 12.79 -30.14 -25.67
CA GLY A 240 13.61 -29.47 -26.69
C GLY A 240 14.73 -30.33 -27.30
N SER A 241 14.96 -31.54 -26.78
CA SER A 241 16.09 -32.38 -27.19
C SER A 241 15.65 -33.59 -28.03
N ARG A 242 14.98 -33.37 -29.17
CA ARG A 242 14.89 -34.37 -30.24
C ARG A 242 15.81 -33.97 -31.40
N LYS A 243 16.99 -34.61 -31.38
CA LYS A 243 17.97 -34.86 -32.45
C LYS A 243 17.65 -34.34 -33.87
N VAL A 244 18.52 -33.45 -34.32
CA VAL A 244 19.24 -33.53 -35.61
C VAL A 244 20.71 -33.31 -35.20
N GLY A 245 21.69 -34.20 -35.35
CA GLY A 245 22.02 -35.08 -36.46
C GLY A 245 23.32 -34.57 -37.10
N MET A 246 24.49 -35.02 -36.60
CA MET A 246 25.87 -34.87 -37.15
C MET A 246 26.43 -33.42 -37.20
N THR A 247 27.71 -33.12 -36.95
CA THR A 247 28.97 -33.82 -37.27
C THR A 247 30.09 -33.27 -36.36
N MET A 248 31.15 -34.05 -36.15
CA MET A 248 32.38 -33.71 -35.41
C MET A 248 33.17 -32.54 -36.04
N VAL A 249 33.95 -31.84 -35.21
CA VAL A 249 35.36 -31.41 -35.40
C VAL A 249 35.60 -30.08 -34.67
N GLY A 250 36.71 -30.00 -33.92
CA GLY A 250 37.39 -28.74 -33.66
C GLY A 250 37.64 -28.42 -32.19
N GLU A 251 38.83 -28.79 -31.73
CA GLU A 251 39.49 -28.24 -30.53
C GLU A 251 39.45 -26.71 -30.53
N ASN A 252 39.17 -26.09 -29.38
CA ASN A 252 39.99 -24.99 -28.90
C ASN A 252 39.75 -24.67 -27.43
N ASN A 253 40.89 -24.51 -26.77
CA ASN A 253 41.12 -24.28 -25.37
C ASN A 253 41.22 -22.77 -25.16
N GLU A 254 40.21 -22.12 -24.57
CA GLU A 254 40.36 -20.75 -24.06
C GLU A 254 39.77 -20.60 -22.67
N ARG A 255 40.73 -20.52 -21.75
CA ARG A 255 40.71 -20.09 -20.37
C ARG A 255 40.18 -18.64 -20.26
N TRP A 256 38.98 -18.47 -19.73
CA TRP A 256 38.51 -17.16 -19.26
C TRP A 256 38.66 -17.06 -17.75
N GLN A 257 39.56 -16.15 -17.34
CA GLN A 257 39.71 -15.68 -15.98
C GLN A 257 38.43 -14.97 -15.53
N MET A 258 38.01 -15.23 -14.29
CA MET A 258 36.98 -14.47 -13.61
C MET A 258 37.59 -13.22 -13.01
N ASP A 259 37.16 -12.06 -13.50
CA ASP A 259 37.21 -10.82 -12.74
C ASP A 259 35.90 -10.70 -11.95
N ASP A 260 36.06 -10.87 -10.66
CA ASP A 260 35.06 -10.76 -9.62
C ASP A 260 35.17 -9.33 -9.05
N GLU A 261 34.43 -8.36 -9.61
CA GLU A 261 34.27 -7.05 -8.97
C GLU A 261 32.91 -6.40 -9.29
N GLN A 262 32.17 -6.16 -8.21
CA GLN A 262 31.18 -5.08 -8.02
C GLN A 262 29.89 -5.13 -8.87
N ARG A 263 28.93 -5.97 -8.45
CA ARG A 263 27.50 -5.66 -8.61
C ARG A 263 26.95 -5.03 -7.34
N LYS A 264 27.04 -3.71 -7.24
CA LYS A 264 26.13 -2.93 -6.37
C LYS A 264 24.70 -3.10 -6.89
N PRO A 265 23.70 -3.39 -6.05
CA PRO A 265 22.30 -3.36 -6.49
C PRO A 265 21.92 -1.92 -6.85
N LYS A 266 21.55 -1.71 -8.12
CA LYS A 266 20.86 -0.48 -8.55
C LYS A 266 19.50 -0.46 -7.85
N ALA A 267 19.23 0.61 -7.11
CA ALA A 267 17.90 0.90 -6.60
C ALA A 267 16.87 0.79 -7.74
N LEU A 268 15.82 -0.02 -7.55
CA LEU A 268 14.73 -0.13 -8.51
C LEU A 268 14.05 1.24 -8.64
N SER A 269 13.99 1.72 -9.87
CA SER A 269 13.31 2.97 -10.24
C SER A 269 11.78 2.82 -10.20
N ASN A 270 11.07 3.95 -10.08
CA ASN A 270 9.60 4.15 -10.21
C ASN A 270 8.89 3.39 -11.37
N VAL A 271 9.64 2.77 -12.28
CA VAL A 271 9.14 2.05 -13.45
C VAL A 271 8.52 0.69 -13.09
N ASP A 272 9.07 -0.02 -12.09
CA ASP A 272 8.58 -1.35 -11.73
C ASP A 272 7.28 -1.30 -10.91
N GLU A 273 7.09 -0.21 -10.15
CA GLU A 273 5.86 0.06 -9.39
C GLU A 273 4.69 0.42 -10.32
N LYS A 274 4.91 1.27 -11.33
CA LYS A 274 3.90 1.57 -12.36
C LYS A 274 3.50 0.36 -13.20
N ARG A 275 4.44 -0.57 -13.45
CA ARG A 275 4.15 -1.84 -14.13
C ARG A 275 3.26 -2.75 -13.29
N MET A 276 3.40 -2.74 -11.96
CA MET A 276 2.51 -3.48 -11.07
C MET A 276 1.08 -2.94 -11.13
N VAL A 277 0.90 -1.62 -10.99
CA VAL A 277 -0.43 -0.98 -11.04
C VAL A 277 -1.14 -1.32 -12.37
N ALA A 278 -0.43 -1.21 -13.49
CA ALA A 278 -0.96 -1.56 -14.80
C ALA A 278 -1.32 -3.06 -14.96
N LEU A 279 -0.53 -3.96 -14.35
CA LEU A 279 -0.82 -5.39 -14.35
C LEU A 279 -2.13 -5.71 -13.60
N ILE A 280 -2.43 -4.93 -12.56
CA ILE A 280 -3.56 -5.14 -11.64
C ILE A 280 -4.84 -4.47 -12.12
N GLU A 281 -4.75 -3.30 -12.76
CA GLU A 281 -5.92 -2.73 -13.46
C GLU A 281 -6.43 -3.67 -14.56
N SER A 282 -5.52 -4.43 -15.19
CA SER A 282 -5.90 -5.43 -16.18
C SER A 282 -6.68 -6.62 -15.59
N THR A 283 -6.43 -7.01 -14.33
CA THR A 283 -7.14 -8.11 -13.66
C THR A 283 -8.50 -7.68 -13.10
N LYS A 284 -8.63 -6.44 -12.60
CA LYS A 284 -9.94 -5.86 -12.23
C LYS A 284 -10.89 -5.79 -13.44
N SER A 285 -10.36 -5.45 -14.61
CA SER A 285 -11.14 -5.35 -15.86
C SER A 285 -11.58 -6.71 -16.41
N ALA A 286 -10.78 -7.76 -16.21
CA ALA A 286 -11.08 -9.10 -16.72
C ALA A 286 -12.23 -9.81 -15.96
N ASN A 287 -12.44 -9.47 -14.68
CA ASN A 287 -13.47 -10.10 -13.83
C ASN A 287 -14.85 -9.42 -13.90
N ILE A 288 -14.97 -8.25 -14.55
CA ILE A 288 -16.25 -7.50 -14.73
C ILE A 288 -16.90 -7.80 -16.10
N GLY A 289 -16.44 -8.84 -16.80
CA GLY A 289 -16.85 -9.17 -18.17
C GLY A 289 -18.03 -10.14 -18.34
N ARG A 290 -18.79 -10.48 -17.28
CA ARG A 290 -19.96 -11.38 -17.41
C ARG A 290 -21.26 -10.60 -17.19
N LYS A 291 -21.77 -10.00 -18.27
CA LYS A 291 -23.13 -9.46 -18.36
C LYS A 291 -24.13 -10.60 -18.09
N GLU A 292 -24.66 -10.67 -16.87
CA GLU A 292 -25.89 -11.41 -16.61
C GLU A 292 -27.05 -10.68 -17.29
N ARG A 293 -27.71 -11.35 -18.23
CA ARG A 293 -28.99 -10.90 -18.78
C ARG A 293 -30.02 -10.93 -17.64
N ALA A 294 -30.46 -9.76 -17.20
CA ALA A 294 -31.62 -9.61 -16.34
C ALA A 294 -32.83 -10.32 -16.99
N ARG A 295 -33.31 -11.39 -16.34
CA ARG A 295 -34.64 -11.94 -16.60
C ARG A 295 -35.63 -11.11 -15.81
N THR A 296 -36.51 -10.42 -16.51
CA THR A 296 -37.69 -9.77 -15.95
C THR A 296 -38.61 -10.83 -15.34
N MET A 297 -38.96 -10.68 -14.06
CA MET A 297 -40.00 -11.45 -13.39
C MET A 297 -41.21 -10.55 -13.13
N PRO A 298 -42.44 -11.10 -13.11
CA PRO A 298 -43.67 -10.31 -13.08
C PRO A 298 -43.97 -9.82 -11.67
N THR A 299 -44.29 -8.53 -11.56
CA THR A 299 -44.86 -7.91 -10.36
C THR A 299 -46.26 -8.44 -10.10
N LYS A 300 -46.43 -9.27 -9.05
CA LYS A 300 -47.73 -9.47 -8.43
C LYS A 300 -47.90 -8.44 -7.32
N SER A 301 -48.89 -7.58 -7.50
CA SER A 301 -49.41 -6.64 -6.51
C SER A 301 -49.94 -7.41 -5.30
N VAL A 302 -49.51 -7.01 -4.12
CA VAL A 302 -50.15 -7.37 -2.85
C VAL A 302 -50.91 -6.13 -2.39
N SER A 303 -52.24 -6.25 -2.39
CA SER A 303 -53.17 -5.27 -1.85
C SER A 303 -53.01 -5.16 -0.34
N PHE A 304 -52.62 -3.97 0.10
CA PHE A 304 -52.61 -3.54 1.50
C PHE A 304 -54.05 -3.16 1.89
N TRP A 305 -54.54 -3.70 3.00
CA TRP A 305 -55.84 -3.34 3.56
C TRP A 305 -55.70 -2.03 4.34
N ASP A 306 -56.38 -0.99 3.89
CA ASP A 306 -56.91 0.06 4.76
C ASP A 306 -58.43 -0.12 4.79
N ASP A 307 -58.99 -0.25 6.00
CA ASP A 307 -60.19 0.51 6.39
C ASP A 307 -60.55 0.26 7.87
N LYS A 308 -60.23 1.29 8.67
CA LYS A 308 -61.07 2.01 9.64
C LYS A 308 -60.13 3.00 10.36
N ILE A 309 -60.25 4.32 10.25
CA ILE A 309 -61.38 5.24 9.95
C ILE A 309 -60.87 6.42 9.12
#